data_AF-X0MVH5-F1
#
_entry.id   AF-X0MVH5-F1
#
_cell.length_a   1.000
_cell.length_b   1.000
_cell.length_c   1.000
_cell.angle_alpha   90.00
_cell.angle_beta   90.00
_cell.angle_gamma   90.00
#
_symmetry.space_group_name_H-M   'P 1'
#
loop_
_entity.id
_entity.type
_entity.pdbx_description
1 polymer ?
#
loop_
_entity_poly.entity_id
_entity_poly.type
_entity_poly.pdbx_seq_one_letter_code
_entity_poly.pdbx_strand_id
1 'polypeptide(L)'
;MDLVIGTELSERVIYQATKNIFNGQYAKLRDRGVVRASINNHLQRGSLVQQVVTRHGFDAVSREVLKLLSDKVYESTPIARQRFPDLFEPSTAQNTARTQLEAEATRTEQAALKGIEETHSDDNQDIRDLQALQATLLAVHFLETACYEYGVRELSSIVQHRDWDCPESVELNQWAELLGHEGNLKRQGTGKALKELLRSIAQIRHTAVHRLRTNSRGLEQFLADAEDLARILGDNIYTQVISQMRLDAQSTLRELAQNKQFIQLQLEEAQEEIAKQRAELDQKEQENLRRMEREDKRYRAMAGQRLQQALNLVGNFAIAPESENMALSGMGRDDVYPVSDDDSNLDHAEQFEDCSES
;
A
#
# COMPACT_ATOMS: atom_id res chain seq x y z
N MET A 1 8.74 8.73 -38.05
CA MET A 1 10.03 9.38 -38.35
C MET A 1 11.05 8.29 -38.46
N ASP A 2 11.55 8.13 -39.68
CA ASP A 2 12.46 7.06 -40.10
C ASP A 2 13.76 7.09 -39.30
N LEU A 3 13.99 6.04 -38.50
CA LEU A 3 15.32 5.77 -37.98
C LEU A 3 16.17 5.27 -39.15
N VAL A 4 16.98 6.18 -39.69
CA VAL A 4 18.14 5.86 -40.52
C VAL A 4 19.10 5.05 -39.64
N ILE A 5 18.94 3.73 -39.63
CA ILE A 5 19.85 2.81 -38.93
C ILE A 5 21.09 2.68 -39.80
N GLY A 6 22.15 3.36 -39.37
CA GLY A 6 23.48 3.21 -39.94
C GLY A 6 23.85 1.74 -40.06
N THR A 7 24.30 1.36 -41.25
CA THR A 7 24.92 0.09 -41.60
C THR A 7 26.29 -0.05 -40.93
N GLU A 8 26.36 0.09 -39.62
CA GLU A 8 27.58 -0.12 -38.84
C GLU A 8 27.57 -1.52 -38.24
N LEU A 9 28.68 -2.24 -38.40
CA LEU A 9 28.94 -3.51 -37.72
C LEU A 9 28.96 -3.24 -36.21
N SER A 10 27.83 -3.43 -35.54
CA SER A 10 27.80 -3.24 -34.08
C SER A 10 28.42 -4.46 -33.40
N GLU A 11 29.68 -4.33 -32.96
CA GLU A 11 30.41 -5.34 -32.16
C GLU A 11 29.54 -5.87 -31.01
N ARG A 12 28.70 -5.00 -30.43
CA ARG A 12 27.70 -5.30 -29.40
C ARG A 12 26.69 -6.36 -29.82
N VAL A 13 26.10 -6.20 -31.01
CA VAL A 13 25.06 -7.12 -31.52
C VAL A 13 25.67 -8.48 -31.85
N ILE A 14 26.90 -8.48 -32.37
CA ILE A 14 27.67 -9.71 -32.61
C ILE A 14 27.96 -10.41 -31.29
N TYR A 15 28.51 -9.69 -30.30
CA TYR A 15 28.75 -10.21 -28.96
C TYR A 15 27.49 -10.82 -28.32
N GLN A 16 26.35 -10.12 -28.38
CA GLN A 16 25.10 -10.61 -27.81
C GLN A 16 24.58 -11.88 -28.51
N ALA A 17 24.76 -11.98 -29.83
CA ALA A 17 24.36 -13.15 -30.60
C ALA A 17 25.27 -14.37 -30.35
N THR A 18 26.58 -14.15 -30.15
CA THR A 18 27.57 -15.23 -30.06
C THR A 18 28.09 -15.51 -28.64
N LYS A 19 27.71 -14.72 -27.61
CA LYS A 19 28.17 -14.92 -26.21
C LYS A 19 27.88 -16.31 -25.64
N ASN A 20 26.78 -16.92 -26.08
CA ASN A 20 26.39 -18.26 -25.62
C ASN A 20 27.17 -19.38 -26.33
N ILE A 21 27.84 -19.07 -27.45
CA ILE A 21 28.68 -20.01 -28.21
C ILE A 21 30.11 -19.98 -27.65
N PHE A 22 30.63 -18.78 -27.43
CA PHE A 22 31.99 -18.58 -26.93
C PHE A 22 31.98 -18.32 -25.42
N ASN A 23 31.64 -19.36 -24.66
CA ASN A 23 31.67 -19.33 -23.19
C ASN A 23 32.64 -20.39 -22.63
N GLY A 24 33.04 -20.24 -21.37
CA GLY A 24 33.92 -21.20 -20.69
C GLY A 24 35.24 -21.43 -21.45
N GLN A 25 35.53 -22.69 -21.81
CA GLN A 25 36.72 -23.04 -22.58
C GLN A 25 36.71 -22.51 -24.02
N TYR A 26 35.52 -22.31 -24.61
CA TYR A 26 35.36 -21.81 -25.98
C TYR A 26 35.68 -20.31 -26.08
N ALA A 27 35.61 -19.57 -24.99
CA ALA A 27 36.02 -18.15 -24.93
C ALA A 27 37.53 -17.95 -25.16
N LYS A 28 38.34 -19.00 -24.99
CA LYS A 28 39.80 -18.98 -25.18
C LYS A 28 40.25 -19.36 -26.59
N LEU A 29 39.32 -19.68 -27.49
CA LEU A 29 39.65 -20.05 -28.87
C LEU A 29 40.17 -18.85 -29.65
N ARG A 30 41.28 -19.04 -30.37
CA ARG A 30 41.89 -18.03 -31.27
C ARG A 30 42.20 -18.57 -32.66
N ASP A 31 41.93 -19.85 -32.89
CA ASP A 31 42.12 -20.43 -34.21
C ASP A 31 40.99 -20.00 -35.15
N ARG A 32 41.36 -19.37 -36.28
CA ARG A 32 40.41 -18.84 -37.25
C ARG A 32 39.54 -19.93 -37.87
N GLY A 33 40.09 -21.13 -38.08
CA GLY A 33 39.34 -22.27 -38.62
C GLY A 33 38.30 -22.77 -37.63
N VAL A 34 38.71 -22.93 -36.36
CA VAL A 34 37.82 -23.39 -35.28
C VAL A 34 36.72 -22.37 -34.98
N VAL A 35 37.03 -21.08 -34.90
CA VAL A 35 36.02 -20.02 -34.66
C VAL A 35 34.98 -19.98 -35.78
N ARG A 36 35.40 -20.13 -37.05
CA ARG A 36 34.48 -20.23 -38.20
C ARG A 36 33.61 -21.47 -38.13
N ALA A 37 34.19 -22.62 -37.79
CA ALA A 37 33.44 -23.86 -37.63
C ALA A 37 32.40 -23.76 -36.51
N SER A 38 32.75 -23.14 -35.38
CA SER A 38 31.83 -22.89 -34.27
C SER A 38 30.67 -21.99 -34.71
N ILE A 39 30.93 -20.86 -35.39
CA ILE A 39 29.84 -20.00 -35.88
C ILE A 39 28.95 -20.77 -36.87
N ASN A 40 29.54 -21.53 -37.80
CA ASN A 40 28.81 -22.28 -38.81
C ASN A 40 27.90 -23.37 -38.20
N ASN A 41 28.37 -24.08 -37.18
CA ASN A 41 27.60 -25.12 -36.48
C ASN A 41 26.40 -24.56 -35.71
N HIS A 42 26.36 -23.25 -35.45
CA HIS A 42 25.26 -22.57 -34.74
C HIS A 42 24.39 -21.68 -35.66
N LEU A 43 24.51 -21.85 -36.99
CA LEU A 43 23.62 -21.22 -38.00
C LEU A 43 22.28 -21.96 -38.13
N GLN A 44 21.57 -22.11 -37.02
CA GLN A 44 20.21 -22.66 -37.03
C GLN A 44 19.20 -21.64 -37.55
N ARG A 45 18.15 -22.12 -38.23
CA ARG A 45 17.12 -21.27 -38.83
C ARG A 45 16.39 -20.45 -37.75
N GLY A 46 16.48 -19.12 -37.83
CA GLY A 46 15.89 -18.18 -36.89
C GLY A 46 16.81 -17.72 -35.74
N SER A 47 18.03 -18.27 -35.63
CA SER A 47 18.96 -17.88 -34.56
C SER A 47 19.46 -16.45 -34.73
N LEU A 48 19.79 -15.78 -33.61
CA LEU A 48 20.39 -14.44 -33.64
C LEU A 48 21.70 -14.41 -34.43
N VAL A 49 22.46 -15.50 -34.40
CA VAL A 49 23.70 -15.66 -35.16
C VAL A 49 23.43 -15.70 -36.66
N GLN A 50 22.38 -16.39 -37.10
CA GLN A 50 21.99 -16.40 -38.51
C GLN A 50 21.55 -15.01 -38.99
N GLN A 51 20.79 -14.28 -38.17
CA GLN A 51 20.33 -12.93 -38.51
C GLN A 51 21.50 -11.96 -38.68
N VAL A 52 22.47 -12.01 -37.76
CA VAL A 52 23.69 -11.18 -37.80
C VAL A 52 24.59 -11.55 -38.99
N VAL A 53 24.76 -12.84 -39.26
CA VAL A 53 25.52 -13.33 -40.44
C VAL A 53 24.86 -12.95 -41.76
N THR A 54 23.53 -12.99 -41.83
CA THR A 54 22.77 -12.60 -43.04
C THR A 54 22.87 -11.10 -43.29
N ARG A 55 22.85 -10.29 -42.23
CA ARG A 55 22.89 -8.82 -42.32
C ARG A 55 24.29 -8.26 -42.59
N HIS A 56 25.33 -8.85 -42.00
CA HIS A 56 26.69 -8.29 -42.05
C HIS A 56 27.71 -9.14 -42.83
N GLY A 57 27.32 -10.34 -43.26
CA GLY A 57 28.18 -11.28 -43.97
C GLY A 57 29.02 -12.14 -43.03
N PHE A 58 29.14 -13.43 -43.35
CA PHE A 58 29.82 -14.43 -42.51
C PHE A 58 31.27 -14.07 -42.21
N ASP A 59 32.01 -13.59 -43.21
CA ASP A 59 33.43 -13.25 -43.04
C ASP A 59 33.65 -12.03 -42.15
N ALA A 60 32.76 -11.04 -42.19
CA ALA A 60 32.85 -9.88 -41.32
C ALA A 60 32.53 -10.27 -39.87
N VAL A 61 31.47 -11.04 -39.65
CA VAL A 61 31.11 -11.54 -38.31
C VAL A 61 32.21 -12.43 -37.75
N SER A 62 32.78 -13.33 -38.55
CA SER A 62 33.88 -14.18 -38.12
C SER A 62 35.13 -13.40 -37.72
N ARG A 63 35.48 -12.33 -38.46
CA ARG A 63 36.59 -11.44 -38.10
C ARG A 63 36.32 -10.70 -36.80
N GLU A 64 35.10 -10.22 -36.61
CA GLU A 64 34.74 -9.45 -35.43
C GLU A 64 34.66 -10.32 -34.16
N VAL A 65 34.11 -11.53 -34.28
CA VAL A 65 34.15 -12.52 -33.20
C VAL A 65 35.60 -12.87 -32.84
N LEU A 66 36.48 -13.03 -33.83
CA LEU A 66 37.90 -13.30 -33.60
C LEU A 66 38.62 -12.13 -32.91
N LYS A 67 38.27 -10.89 -33.26
CA LYS A 67 38.75 -9.68 -32.60
C LYS A 67 38.26 -9.61 -31.15
N LEU A 68 36.97 -9.79 -30.90
CA LEU A 68 36.38 -9.80 -29.57
C LEU A 68 36.90 -10.96 -28.68
N LEU A 69 37.19 -12.11 -29.28
CA LEU A 69 37.92 -13.21 -28.62
C LEU A 69 39.33 -12.74 -28.28
N SER A 70 40.09 -12.19 -29.24
CA SER A 70 41.45 -11.68 -29.00
C SER A 70 41.51 -10.64 -27.89
N ASP A 71 40.50 -9.77 -27.84
CA ASP A 71 40.32 -8.71 -26.83
C ASP A 71 39.78 -9.25 -25.48
N LYS A 72 39.65 -10.59 -25.35
CA LYS A 72 39.20 -11.31 -24.14
C LYS A 72 37.80 -10.91 -23.64
N VAL A 73 36.99 -10.33 -24.50
CA VAL A 73 35.65 -9.82 -24.18
C VAL A 73 34.70 -10.97 -23.80
N TYR A 74 34.87 -12.15 -24.41
CA TYR A 74 34.11 -13.35 -24.06
C TYR A 74 34.62 -14.07 -22.80
N GLU A 75 35.85 -13.79 -22.36
CA GLU A 75 36.45 -14.47 -21.20
C GLU A 75 36.08 -13.80 -19.87
N SER A 76 35.69 -12.52 -19.91
CA SER A 76 35.52 -11.70 -18.72
C SER A 76 34.30 -10.79 -18.85
N THR A 77 33.28 -11.05 -18.02
CA THR A 77 32.08 -10.21 -17.91
C THR A 77 32.43 -8.75 -17.58
N PRO A 78 33.42 -8.43 -16.73
CA PRO A 78 33.91 -7.05 -16.55
C PRO A 78 34.47 -6.40 -17.82
N ILE A 79 35.22 -7.12 -18.66
CA ILE A 79 35.74 -6.58 -19.93
C ILE A 79 34.59 -6.33 -20.91
N ALA A 80 33.63 -7.26 -20.96
CA ALA A 80 32.39 -7.05 -21.71
C ALA A 80 31.57 -5.87 -21.19
N ARG A 81 31.49 -5.67 -19.88
CA ARG A 81 30.83 -4.52 -19.25
C ARG A 81 31.57 -3.21 -19.54
N GLN A 82 32.89 -3.21 -19.56
CA GLN A 82 33.67 -2.01 -19.89
C GLN A 82 33.53 -1.65 -21.38
N ARG A 83 33.47 -2.65 -22.26
CA ARG A 83 33.37 -2.44 -23.71
C ARG A 83 31.93 -2.19 -24.18
N PHE A 84 30.96 -2.70 -23.44
CA PHE A 84 29.53 -2.57 -23.70
C PHE A 84 28.76 -2.21 -22.41
N PRO A 85 29.00 -1.05 -21.79
CA PRO A 85 28.36 -0.65 -20.53
C PRO A 85 26.83 -0.69 -20.61
N ASP A 86 26.26 -0.27 -21.74
CA ASP A 86 24.81 -0.28 -22.01
C ASP A 86 24.16 -1.67 -22.05
N LEU A 87 24.94 -2.77 -22.14
CA LEU A 87 24.40 -4.14 -22.04
C LEU A 87 24.15 -4.57 -20.59
N PHE A 88 24.74 -3.87 -19.61
CA PHE A 88 24.80 -4.29 -18.22
C PHE A 88 24.29 -3.24 -17.23
N GLU A 89 24.15 -1.99 -17.66
CA GLU A 89 23.36 -0.96 -16.99
C GLU A 89 21.87 -1.25 -17.25
N PRO A 90 21.02 -1.50 -16.24
CA PRO A 90 19.58 -1.41 -16.44
C PRO A 90 19.30 0.01 -16.94
N SER A 91 18.58 0.15 -18.05
CA SER A 91 18.33 1.50 -18.60
C SER A 91 17.69 2.36 -17.52
N THR A 92 18.01 3.66 -17.49
CA THR A 92 17.38 4.61 -16.56
C THR A 92 15.85 4.49 -16.61
N ALA A 93 15.30 4.23 -17.80
CA ALA A 93 13.87 3.97 -18.00
C ALA A 93 13.35 2.73 -17.24
N GLN A 94 14.17 1.69 -17.07
CA GLN A 94 13.79 0.45 -16.39
C GLN A 94 13.83 0.59 -14.87
N ASN A 95 14.81 1.33 -14.34
CA ASN A 95 14.84 1.67 -12.90
C ASN A 95 13.70 2.63 -12.55
N THR A 96 13.50 3.68 -13.36
CA THR A 96 12.37 4.61 -13.18
C THR A 96 11.03 3.88 -13.29
N ALA A 97 10.86 2.98 -14.26
CA ALA A 97 9.65 2.18 -14.38
C ALA A 97 9.45 1.27 -13.16
N ARG A 98 10.51 0.64 -12.63
CA ARG A 98 10.42 -0.19 -11.43
C ARG A 98 10.02 0.62 -10.19
N THR A 99 10.67 1.75 -9.94
CA THR A 99 10.32 2.64 -8.81
C THR A 99 8.92 3.21 -8.95
N GLN A 100 8.50 3.56 -10.17
CA GLN A 100 7.13 3.98 -10.45
C GLN A 100 6.13 2.86 -10.15
N LEU A 101 6.40 1.63 -10.59
CA LEU A 101 5.55 0.47 -10.30
C LEU A 101 5.49 0.15 -8.79
N GLU A 102 6.60 0.26 -8.06
CA GLU A 102 6.64 0.06 -6.61
C GLU A 102 5.85 1.15 -5.86
N ALA A 103 6.01 2.42 -6.26
CA ALA A 103 5.25 3.54 -5.68
C ALA A 103 3.76 3.46 -6.03
N GLU A 104 3.43 3.05 -7.25
CA GLU A 104 2.06 2.85 -7.70
C GLU A 104 1.43 1.70 -6.93
N ALA A 105 2.10 0.54 -6.81
CA ALA A 105 1.62 -0.60 -6.01
C ALA A 105 1.36 -0.24 -4.54
N THR A 106 2.27 0.52 -3.91
CA THR A 106 2.09 1.01 -2.53
C THR A 106 0.87 1.92 -2.42
N ARG A 107 0.64 2.79 -3.42
CA ARG A 107 -0.50 3.69 -3.47
C ARG A 107 -1.81 2.94 -3.72
N THR A 108 -1.83 1.97 -4.62
CA THR A 108 -3.03 1.17 -4.90
C THR A 108 -3.43 0.35 -3.68
N GLU A 109 -2.46 -0.17 -2.93
CA GLU A 109 -2.72 -0.90 -1.69
C GLU A 109 -3.28 0.01 -0.60
N GLN A 110 -2.66 1.18 -0.37
CA GLN A 110 -3.20 2.17 0.56
C GLN A 110 -4.60 2.63 0.18
N ALA A 111 -4.86 2.82 -1.12
CA ALA A 111 -6.18 3.18 -1.63
C ALA A 111 -7.20 2.04 -1.47
N ALA A 112 -6.80 0.79 -1.67
CA ALA A 112 -7.66 -0.38 -1.43
C ALA A 112 -8.01 -0.52 0.05
N LEU A 113 -7.04 -0.34 0.95
CA LEU A 113 -7.25 -0.36 2.40
C LEU A 113 -8.19 0.76 2.85
N LYS A 114 -7.95 1.99 2.38
CA LYS A 114 -8.83 3.13 2.67
C LYS A 114 -10.24 2.92 2.12
N GLY A 115 -10.35 2.34 0.92
CA GLY A 115 -11.63 2.01 0.30
C GLY A 115 -12.42 0.98 1.11
N ILE A 116 -11.78 -0.03 1.69
CA ILE A 116 -12.42 -1.03 2.56
C ILE A 116 -12.91 -0.38 3.87
N GLU A 117 -12.11 0.48 4.49
CA GLU A 117 -12.48 1.20 5.72
C GLU A 117 -13.65 2.16 5.49
N GLU A 118 -13.64 2.90 4.38
CA GLU A 118 -14.71 3.84 3.98
C GLU A 118 -16.00 3.10 3.60
N THR A 119 -15.94 2.05 2.77
CA THR A 119 -17.14 1.30 2.35
C THR A 119 -17.82 0.58 3.53
N HIS A 120 -17.06 -0.05 4.44
CA HIS A 120 -17.64 -0.66 5.63
C HIS A 120 -18.17 0.35 6.65
N SER A 121 -17.62 1.57 6.68
CA SER A 121 -18.12 2.64 7.56
C SER A 121 -19.41 3.26 7.02
N ASP A 122 -19.46 3.63 5.74
CA ASP A 122 -20.60 4.34 5.15
C ASP A 122 -21.82 3.43 4.95
N ASP A 123 -21.65 2.22 4.41
CA ASP A 123 -22.77 1.30 4.16
C ASP A 123 -23.46 0.88 5.47
N ASN A 124 -22.66 0.64 6.52
CA ASN A 124 -23.17 0.28 7.83
C ASN A 124 -23.81 1.47 8.55
N GLN A 125 -23.32 2.70 8.29
CA GLN A 125 -23.90 3.91 8.84
C GLN A 125 -25.25 4.24 8.18
N ASP A 126 -25.37 4.11 6.86
CA ASP A 126 -26.61 4.39 6.13
C ASP A 126 -27.71 3.37 6.46
N ILE A 127 -27.36 2.08 6.58
CA ILE A 127 -28.30 1.03 7.03
C ILE A 127 -28.79 1.34 8.46
N ARG A 128 -27.89 1.75 9.37
CA ARG A 128 -28.24 2.13 10.74
C ARG A 128 -29.14 3.36 10.79
N ASP A 129 -28.88 4.36 9.95
CA ASP A 129 -29.69 5.57 9.89
C ASP A 129 -31.10 5.28 9.35
N LEU A 130 -31.22 4.39 8.33
CA LEU A 130 -32.50 3.89 7.82
C LEU A 130 -33.28 3.11 8.89
N GLN A 131 -32.61 2.22 9.61
CA GLN A 131 -33.21 1.44 10.70
C GLN A 131 -33.65 2.34 11.87
N ALA A 132 -32.84 3.34 12.22
CA ALA A 132 -33.16 4.33 13.26
C ALA A 132 -34.36 5.21 12.86
N LEU A 133 -34.44 5.62 11.60
CA LEU A 133 -35.58 6.36 11.08
C LEU A 133 -36.85 5.50 11.10
N GLN A 134 -36.77 4.24 10.68
CA GLN A 134 -37.91 3.33 10.74
C GLN A 134 -38.37 3.10 12.19
N ALA A 135 -37.43 2.94 13.11
CA ALA A 135 -37.73 2.74 14.51
C ALA A 135 -38.37 3.98 15.17
N THR A 136 -37.88 5.17 14.87
CA THR A 136 -38.48 6.42 15.37
C THR A 136 -39.88 6.66 14.80
N LEU A 137 -40.12 6.36 13.51
CA LEU A 137 -41.46 6.47 12.90
C LEU A 137 -42.48 5.52 13.54
N LEU A 138 -42.08 4.26 13.77
CA LEU A 138 -42.94 3.28 14.45
C LEU A 138 -43.23 3.70 15.91
N ALA A 139 -42.22 4.22 16.62
CA ALA A 139 -42.41 4.74 17.97
C ALA A 139 -43.42 5.92 17.99
N VAL A 140 -43.36 6.84 17.02
CA VAL A 140 -44.35 7.91 16.87
C VAL A 140 -45.75 7.33 16.72
N HIS A 141 -45.94 6.41 15.78
CA HIS A 141 -47.25 5.80 15.52
C HIS A 141 -47.85 5.12 16.75
N PHE A 142 -47.08 4.28 17.45
CA PHE A 142 -47.58 3.60 18.65
C PHE A 142 -47.89 4.57 19.79
N LEU A 143 -47.08 5.63 19.96
CA LEU A 143 -47.34 6.63 20.98
C LEU A 143 -48.56 7.50 20.67
N GLU A 144 -48.76 7.94 19.42
CA GLU A 144 -49.94 8.72 19.03
C GLU A 144 -51.22 7.91 19.28
N THR A 145 -51.17 6.61 18.96
CA THR A 145 -52.27 5.68 19.23
C THR A 145 -52.51 5.47 20.73
N ALA A 146 -51.44 5.24 21.51
CA ALA A 146 -51.55 5.09 22.96
C ALA A 146 -52.10 6.36 23.65
N CYS A 147 -51.63 7.53 23.22
CA CYS A 147 -52.10 8.83 23.71
C CYS A 147 -53.57 9.05 23.36
N TYR A 148 -54.01 8.71 22.15
CA TYR A 148 -55.41 8.80 21.76
C TYR A 148 -56.30 7.89 22.61
N GLU A 149 -55.95 6.62 22.76
CA GLU A 149 -56.72 5.69 23.61
C GLU A 149 -56.76 6.14 25.07
N TYR A 150 -55.67 6.70 25.59
CA TYR A 150 -55.66 7.34 26.91
C TYR A 150 -56.62 8.53 26.96
N GLY A 151 -56.55 9.43 25.98
CA GLY A 151 -57.41 10.61 25.89
C GLY A 151 -58.89 10.25 25.84
N VAL A 152 -59.28 9.24 25.07
CA VAL A 152 -60.66 8.75 25.01
C VAL A 152 -61.13 8.21 26.38
N ARG A 153 -60.26 7.54 27.13
CA ARG A 153 -60.58 6.95 28.44
C ARG A 153 -60.61 7.97 29.58
N GLU A 154 -59.68 8.92 29.58
CA GLU A 154 -59.39 9.76 30.76
C GLU A 154 -59.65 11.25 30.53
N LEU A 155 -59.62 11.71 29.28
CA LEU A 155 -59.76 13.12 28.88
C LEU A 155 -60.89 13.28 27.86
N SER A 156 -61.94 12.46 27.93
CA SER A 156 -62.97 12.35 26.88
C SER A 156 -63.65 13.68 26.57
N SER A 157 -63.84 14.56 27.56
CA SER A 157 -64.41 15.89 27.38
C SER A 157 -63.53 16.80 26.50
N ILE A 158 -62.20 16.69 26.64
CA ILE A 158 -61.24 17.47 25.84
C ILE A 158 -61.17 16.91 24.42
N VAL A 159 -61.08 15.59 24.28
CA VAL A 159 -61.04 14.90 22.98
C VAL A 159 -62.27 15.23 22.14
N GLN A 160 -63.46 15.18 22.74
CA GLN A 160 -64.72 15.54 22.05
C GLN A 160 -64.80 17.03 21.71
N HIS A 161 -64.38 17.92 22.60
CA HIS A 161 -64.42 19.36 22.33
C HIS A 161 -63.42 19.78 21.25
N ARG A 162 -62.32 19.05 21.08
CA ARG A 162 -61.28 19.34 20.07
C ARG A 162 -61.48 18.60 18.76
N ASP A 163 -62.59 17.87 18.60
CA ASP A 163 -62.89 17.05 17.42
C ASP A 163 -61.75 16.07 17.06
N TRP A 164 -61.11 15.50 18.09
CA TRP A 164 -60.08 14.47 17.92
C TRP A 164 -60.77 13.12 17.74
N ASP A 165 -61.05 12.76 16.50
CA ASP A 165 -61.86 11.62 16.09
C ASP A 165 -61.06 10.33 15.81
N CYS A 166 -59.77 10.44 15.53
CA CYS A 166 -58.85 9.32 15.37
C CYS A 166 -57.44 9.61 15.91
N PRO A 167 -56.59 8.57 16.10
CA PRO A 167 -55.20 8.74 16.51
C PRO A 167 -54.39 9.68 15.62
N GLU A 168 -54.62 9.65 14.31
CA GLU A 168 -53.88 10.44 13.32
C GLU A 168 -54.25 11.93 13.34
N SER A 169 -55.39 12.28 13.91
CA SER A 169 -55.87 13.68 14.02
C SER A 169 -55.05 14.49 15.04
N VAL A 170 -54.18 13.85 15.84
CA VAL A 170 -53.46 14.49 16.93
C VAL A 170 -52.00 14.10 16.97
N GLU A 171 -51.18 15.14 16.99
CA GLU A 171 -49.74 15.04 16.95
C GLU A 171 -49.09 14.84 18.34
N LEU A 172 -47.95 14.12 18.45
CA LEU A 172 -47.31 13.92 19.77
C LEU A 172 -46.92 15.21 20.51
N ASN A 173 -46.54 16.27 19.81
CA ASN A 173 -46.27 17.58 20.43
C ASN A 173 -47.53 18.15 21.08
N GLN A 174 -48.70 17.98 20.46
CA GLN A 174 -49.98 18.41 21.04
C GLN A 174 -50.35 17.54 22.25
N TRP A 175 -50.11 16.22 22.17
CA TRP A 175 -50.25 15.35 23.33
C TRP A 175 -49.28 15.71 24.46
N ALA A 176 -48.03 16.01 24.14
CA ALA A 176 -47.01 16.38 25.11
C ALA A 176 -47.37 17.67 25.85
N GLU A 177 -47.93 18.66 25.14
CA GLU A 177 -48.47 19.88 25.76
C GLU A 177 -49.67 19.55 26.66
N LEU A 178 -50.64 18.79 26.15
CA LEU A 178 -51.86 18.44 26.90
C LEU A 178 -51.55 17.67 28.19
N LEU A 179 -50.71 16.64 28.11
CA LEU A 179 -50.33 15.79 29.23
C LEU A 179 -49.40 16.51 30.23
N GLY A 180 -48.80 17.64 29.82
CA GLY A 180 -47.99 18.50 30.68
C GLY A 180 -48.80 19.32 31.69
N HIS A 181 -50.12 19.45 31.50
CA HIS A 181 -51.00 20.15 32.44
C HIS A 181 -51.30 19.30 33.68
N GLU A 182 -51.29 19.95 34.86
CA GLU A 182 -51.59 19.28 36.13
C GLU A 182 -53.00 18.65 36.12
N GLY A 183 -53.09 17.41 36.59
CA GLY A 183 -54.34 16.66 36.66
C GLY A 183 -54.68 15.82 35.43
N ASN A 184 -54.00 16.03 34.29
CA ASN A 184 -54.28 15.26 33.06
C ASN A 184 -53.64 13.86 33.03
N LEU A 185 -52.74 13.55 33.98
CA LEU A 185 -52.12 12.24 34.13
C LEU A 185 -52.45 11.63 35.49
N LYS A 186 -53.01 10.42 35.48
CA LYS A 186 -53.36 9.67 36.71
C LYS A 186 -52.15 9.18 37.51
N ARG A 187 -51.08 8.78 36.83
CA ARG A 187 -49.82 8.33 37.45
C ARG A 187 -48.79 9.44 37.37
N GLN A 188 -48.68 10.26 38.42
CA GLN A 188 -47.65 11.29 38.49
C GLN A 188 -46.31 10.74 38.96
N GLY A 189 -45.27 10.94 38.15
CA GLY A 189 -43.88 11.00 38.60
C GLY A 189 -43.52 12.41 39.09
N THR A 190 -42.27 12.61 39.50
CA THR A 190 -41.78 13.95 39.89
C THR A 190 -41.92 14.94 38.72
N GLY A 191 -42.54 16.10 38.95
CA GLY A 191 -42.94 17.03 37.88
C GLY A 191 -41.82 17.56 36.98
N LYS A 192 -40.53 17.43 37.38
CA LYS A 192 -39.38 17.75 36.51
C LYS A 192 -39.08 16.64 35.50
N ALA A 193 -39.08 15.38 35.95
CA ALA A 193 -38.80 14.23 35.09
C ALA A 193 -39.86 14.07 33.99
N LEU A 194 -41.13 14.34 34.32
CA LEU A 194 -42.22 14.32 33.34
C LEU A 194 -42.05 15.40 32.25
N LYS A 195 -41.62 16.61 32.61
CA LYS A 195 -41.40 17.69 31.62
C LYS A 195 -40.25 17.37 30.66
N GLU A 196 -39.20 16.74 31.16
CA GLU A 196 -38.07 16.27 30.34
C GLU A 196 -38.51 15.14 29.40
N LEU A 197 -39.27 14.19 29.92
CA LEU A 197 -39.87 13.11 29.13
C LEU A 197 -40.73 13.66 27.98
N LEU A 198 -41.70 14.52 28.29
CA LEU A 198 -42.61 15.10 27.29
C LEU A 198 -41.86 15.94 26.23
N ARG A 199 -40.77 16.61 26.63
CA ARG A 199 -39.87 17.29 25.67
C ARG A 199 -39.18 16.29 24.75
N SER A 200 -38.70 15.17 25.28
CA SER A 200 -38.11 14.10 24.48
C SER A 200 -39.12 13.53 23.50
N ILE A 201 -40.36 13.28 23.93
CA ILE A 201 -41.44 12.79 23.06
C ILE A 201 -41.74 13.75 21.89
N ALA A 202 -41.76 15.06 22.14
CA ALA A 202 -41.87 16.06 21.07
C ALA A 202 -40.64 16.02 20.13
N GLN A 203 -39.46 15.73 20.65
CA GLN A 203 -38.24 15.58 19.85
C GLN A 203 -38.27 14.31 18.98
N ILE A 204 -38.86 13.20 19.44
CA ILE A 204 -39.05 11.98 18.64
C ILE A 204 -39.86 12.30 17.38
N ARG A 205 -41.00 12.97 17.56
CA ARG A 205 -41.87 13.48 16.48
C ARG A 205 -41.10 14.36 15.49
N HIS A 206 -40.39 15.37 16.00
CA HIS A 206 -39.61 16.30 15.18
C HIS A 206 -38.54 15.56 14.35
N THR A 207 -37.81 14.65 14.98
CA THR A 207 -36.77 13.83 14.34
C THR A 207 -37.36 12.98 13.22
N ALA A 208 -38.49 12.31 13.47
CA ALA A 208 -39.14 11.44 12.50
C ALA A 208 -39.68 12.22 11.30
N VAL A 209 -40.39 13.34 11.54
CA VAL A 209 -41.00 14.16 10.49
C VAL A 209 -39.95 14.81 9.59
N HIS A 210 -38.87 15.31 10.18
CA HIS A 210 -37.77 15.94 9.43
C HIS A 210 -36.69 14.96 8.99
N ARG A 211 -36.88 13.65 9.25
CA ARG A 211 -35.96 12.57 8.85
C ARG A 211 -34.51 12.84 9.30
N LEU A 212 -34.37 13.34 10.53
CA LEU A 212 -33.07 13.67 11.08
C LEU A 212 -32.29 12.40 11.43
N ARG A 213 -31.00 12.39 11.09
CA ARG A 213 -30.09 11.31 11.48
C ARG A 213 -30.02 11.20 13.00
N THR A 214 -30.17 9.98 13.50
CA THR A 214 -30.17 9.68 14.94
C THR A 214 -29.12 8.60 15.21
N ASN A 215 -28.17 8.90 16.09
CA ASN A 215 -27.16 7.92 16.49
C ASN A 215 -27.75 6.85 17.42
N SER A 216 -27.00 5.76 17.64
CA SER A 216 -27.44 4.62 18.46
C SER A 216 -27.92 5.03 19.86
N ARG A 217 -27.18 5.92 20.53
CA ARG A 217 -27.54 6.43 21.86
C ARG A 217 -28.83 7.25 21.84
N GLY A 218 -29.01 8.10 20.85
CA GLY A 218 -30.24 8.88 20.66
C GLY A 218 -31.44 7.98 20.41
N LEU A 219 -31.28 6.94 19.58
CA LEU A 219 -32.33 5.95 19.31
C LEU A 219 -32.73 5.18 20.58
N GLU A 220 -31.75 4.69 21.34
CA GLU A 220 -32.01 4.00 22.61
C GLU A 220 -32.74 4.89 23.61
N GLN A 221 -32.34 6.17 23.70
CA GLN A 221 -33.00 7.14 24.57
C GLN A 221 -34.45 7.40 24.11
N PHE A 222 -34.68 7.60 22.82
CA PHE A 222 -36.03 7.78 22.28
C PHE A 222 -36.95 6.59 22.53
N LEU A 223 -36.45 5.37 22.35
CA LEU A 223 -37.24 4.17 22.64
C LEU A 223 -37.48 3.97 24.14
N ALA A 224 -36.52 4.34 24.99
CA ALA A 224 -36.71 4.31 26.45
C ALA A 224 -37.75 5.33 26.91
N ASP A 225 -37.68 6.56 26.40
CA ASP A 225 -38.63 7.62 26.71
C ASP A 225 -40.03 7.28 26.18
N ALA A 226 -40.13 6.67 24.99
CA ALA A 226 -41.38 6.16 24.46
C ALA A 226 -41.99 5.07 25.37
N GLU A 227 -41.18 4.13 25.85
CA GLU A 227 -41.64 3.08 26.78
C GLU A 227 -42.12 3.69 28.10
N ASP A 228 -41.41 4.68 28.62
CA ASP A 228 -41.75 5.38 29.86
C ASP A 228 -43.08 6.12 29.74
N LEU A 229 -43.32 6.82 28.62
CA LEU A 229 -44.61 7.46 28.36
C LEU A 229 -45.74 6.42 28.27
N ALA A 230 -45.57 5.35 27.50
CA ALA A 230 -46.58 4.30 27.38
C ALA A 230 -46.94 3.68 28.75
N ARG A 231 -45.94 3.51 29.62
CA ARG A 231 -46.12 3.00 30.99
C ARG A 231 -46.89 3.99 31.88
N ILE A 232 -46.65 5.29 31.72
CA ILE A 232 -47.36 6.35 32.45
C ILE A 232 -48.83 6.42 32.02
N LEU A 233 -49.10 6.34 30.71
CA LEU A 233 -50.47 6.25 30.15
C LEU A 233 -51.19 5.00 30.64
N GLY A 234 -50.44 3.98 31.06
CA GLY A 234 -50.96 2.75 31.64
C GLY A 234 -51.42 1.73 30.62
N ASP A 235 -50.96 1.86 29.38
CA ASP A 235 -51.34 0.96 28.31
C ASP A 235 -50.37 -0.23 28.21
N ASN A 236 -50.84 -1.40 28.64
CA ASN A 236 -50.01 -2.58 28.73
C ASN A 236 -49.59 -3.12 27.34
N ILE A 237 -50.41 -2.91 26.31
CA ILE A 237 -50.14 -3.41 24.96
C ILE A 237 -49.03 -2.57 24.32
N TYR A 238 -49.20 -1.24 24.29
CA TYR A 238 -48.19 -0.35 23.69
C TYR A 238 -46.88 -0.35 24.49
N THR A 239 -46.94 -0.45 25.82
CA THR A 239 -45.74 -0.62 26.63
C THR A 239 -44.98 -1.89 26.23
N GLN A 240 -45.67 -3.02 26.03
CA GLN A 240 -45.02 -4.27 25.64
C GLN A 240 -44.44 -4.20 24.22
N VAL A 241 -45.16 -3.62 23.26
CA VAL A 241 -44.68 -3.45 21.87
C VAL A 241 -43.45 -2.55 21.82
N ILE A 242 -43.47 -1.39 22.47
CA ILE A 242 -42.33 -0.46 22.49
C ILE A 242 -41.15 -1.06 23.27
N SER A 243 -41.41 -1.80 24.35
CA SER A 243 -40.37 -2.49 25.10
C SER A 243 -39.67 -3.57 24.26
N GLN A 244 -40.44 -4.38 23.53
CA GLN A 244 -39.88 -5.37 22.60
C GLN A 244 -39.02 -4.70 21.53
N MET A 245 -39.53 -3.62 20.94
CA MET A 245 -38.82 -2.85 19.94
C MET A 245 -37.50 -2.25 20.46
N ARG A 246 -37.50 -1.77 21.72
CA ARG A 246 -36.28 -1.30 22.39
C ARG A 246 -35.27 -2.42 22.59
N LEU A 247 -35.71 -3.59 23.04
CA LEU A 247 -34.84 -4.76 23.25
C LEU A 247 -34.22 -5.24 21.94
N ASP A 248 -35.01 -5.31 20.87
CA ASP A 248 -34.56 -5.71 19.54
C ASP A 248 -33.53 -4.70 19.00
N ALA A 249 -33.84 -3.40 19.07
CA ALA A 249 -32.91 -2.34 18.66
C ALA A 249 -31.57 -2.42 19.44
N GLN A 250 -31.62 -2.60 20.76
CA GLN A 250 -30.42 -2.76 21.59
C GLN A 250 -29.62 -4.02 21.22
N SER A 251 -30.29 -5.13 20.92
CA SER A 251 -29.63 -6.37 20.50
C SER A 251 -28.89 -6.17 19.18
N THR A 252 -29.57 -5.61 18.18
CA THR A 252 -28.97 -5.32 16.86
C THR A 252 -27.83 -4.33 16.96
N LEU A 253 -27.99 -3.24 17.74
CA LEU A 253 -26.93 -2.25 17.92
C LEU A 253 -25.68 -2.86 18.57
N ARG A 254 -25.85 -3.76 19.54
CA ARG A 254 -24.74 -4.49 20.17
C ARG A 254 -24.05 -5.44 19.20
N GLU A 255 -24.81 -6.21 18.42
CA GLU A 255 -24.26 -7.12 17.41
C GLU A 255 -23.46 -6.36 16.36
N LEU A 256 -23.98 -5.25 15.84
CA LEU A 256 -23.27 -4.39 14.89
C LEU A 256 -21.98 -3.81 15.47
N ALA A 257 -22.00 -3.39 16.74
CA ALA A 257 -20.81 -2.88 17.41
C ALA A 257 -19.73 -3.95 17.58
N GLN A 258 -20.12 -5.18 17.96
CA GLN A 258 -19.20 -6.32 18.08
C GLN A 258 -18.63 -6.73 16.73
N ASN A 259 -19.46 -6.79 15.68
CA ASN A 259 -19.00 -7.13 14.33
C ASN A 259 -17.99 -6.10 13.81
N LYS A 260 -18.24 -4.80 14.06
CA LYS A 260 -17.27 -3.75 13.73
C LYS A 260 -15.91 -3.98 14.42
N GLN A 261 -15.92 -4.30 15.72
CA GLN A 261 -14.69 -4.58 16.46
C GLN A 261 -13.97 -5.82 15.93
N PHE A 262 -14.71 -6.88 15.60
CA PHE A 262 -14.15 -8.10 15.05
C PHE A 262 -13.47 -7.87 13.68
N ILE A 263 -14.13 -7.15 12.77
CA ILE A 263 -13.57 -6.83 11.45
C ILE A 263 -12.32 -5.96 11.61
N GLN A 264 -12.34 -4.98 12.52
CA GLN A 264 -11.18 -4.14 12.80
C GLN A 264 -9.98 -4.96 13.26
N LEU A 265 -10.19 -5.90 14.19
CA LEU A 265 -9.13 -6.77 14.69
C LEU A 265 -8.56 -7.68 13.58
N GLN A 266 -9.44 -8.25 12.73
CA GLN A 266 -9.02 -9.07 11.59
C GLN A 266 -8.21 -8.26 10.57
N LEU A 267 -8.57 -7.00 10.36
CA LEU A 267 -7.83 -6.10 9.49
C LEU A 267 -6.42 -5.82 10.04
N GLU A 268 -6.31 -5.53 11.35
CA GLU A 268 -5.03 -5.30 12.02
C GLU A 268 -4.12 -6.53 11.95
N GLU A 269 -4.67 -7.73 12.23
CA GLU A 269 -3.92 -8.99 12.14
C GLU A 269 -3.41 -9.26 10.72
N ALA A 270 -4.26 -9.03 9.70
CA ALA A 270 -3.86 -9.17 8.31
C ALA A 270 -2.76 -8.15 7.91
N GLN A 271 -2.84 -6.92 8.41
CA GLN A 271 -1.82 -5.90 8.17
C GLN A 271 -0.48 -6.27 8.79
N GLU A 272 -0.47 -6.81 10.01
CA GLU A 272 0.75 -7.26 10.68
C GLU A 272 1.43 -8.41 9.92
N GLU A 273 0.66 -9.38 9.45
CA GLU A 273 1.19 -10.50 8.67
C GLU A 273 1.77 -10.04 7.33
N ILE A 274 1.12 -9.10 6.63
CA ILE A 274 1.68 -8.50 5.41
C ILE A 274 2.98 -7.75 5.72
N ALA A 275 3.03 -6.97 6.81
CA ALA A 275 4.23 -6.24 7.21
C ALA A 275 5.40 -7.18 7.50
N LYS A 276 5.13 -8.31 8.15
CA LYS A 276 6.11 -9.36 8.41
C LYS A 276 6.63 -9.99 7.11
N GLN A 277 5.74 -10.34 6.19
CA GLN A 277 6.13 -10.92 4.89
C GLN A 277 6.99 -9.96 4.06
N ARG A 278 6.69 -8.65 4.11
CA ARG A 278 7.52 -7.61 3.51
C ARG A 278 8.93 -7.58 4.10
N ALA A 279 9.04 -7.57 5.43
CA ALA A 279 10.33 -7.56 6.11
C ALA A 279 11.17 -8.81 5.78
N GLU A 280 10.55 -9.98 5.68
CA GLU A 280 11.22 -11.22 5.27
C GLU A 280 11.74 -11.14 3.82
N LEU A 281 10.94 -10.58 2.91
CA LEU A 281 11.34 -10.37 1.52
C LEU A 281 12.52 -9.38 1.41
N ASP A 282 12.45 -8.26 2.13
CA ASP A 282 13.53 -7.25 2.17
C ASP A 282 14.83 -7.85 2.70
N GLN A 283 14.74 -8.67 3.76
CA GLN A 283 15.90 -9.37 4.30
C GLN A 283 16.53 -10.30 3.25
N LYS A 284 15.70 -11.05 2.52
CA LYS A 284 16.15 -11.98 1.50
C LYS A 284 16.78 -11.26 0.30
N GLU A 285 16.24 -10.11 -0.10
CA GLU A 285 16.84 -9.25 -1.12
C GLU A 285 18.22 -8.76 -0.68
N GLN A 286 18.34 -8.23 0.54
CA GLN A 286 19.63 -7.77 1.08
C GLN A 286 20.66 -8.90 1.17
N GLU A 287 20.25 -10.10 1.58
CA GLU A 287 21.16 -11.26 1.63
C GLU A 287 21.66 -11.63 0.23
N ASN A 288 20.77 -11.65 -0.76
CA ASN A 288 21.14 -11.93 -2.15
C ASN A 288 22.12 -10.88 -2.70
N LEU A 289 21.86 -9.59 -2.46
CA LEU A 289 22.77 -8.50 -2.86
C LEU A 289 24.15 -8.66 -2.21
N ARG A 290 24.21 -8.89 -0.89
CA ARG A 290 25.48 -9.13 -0.17
C ARG A 290 26.20 -10.37 -0.69
N ARG A 291 25.47 -11.44 -1.01
CA ARG A 291 26.05 -12.65 -1.60
C ARG A 291 26.69 -12.34 -2.96
N MET A 292 25.96 -11.64 -3.83
CA MET A 292 26.47 -11.25 -5.15
C MET A 292 27.71 -10.37 -5.05
N GLU A 293 27.73 -9.39 -4.15
CA GLU A 293 28.91 -8.54 -3.92
C GLU A 293 30.13 -9.34 -3.46
N ARG A 294 29.95 -10.30 -2.54
CA ARG A 294 31.05 -11.16 -2.07
C ARG A 294 31.59 -12.03 -3.19
N GLU A 295 30.71 -12.63 -3.98
CA GLU A 295 31.09 -13.46 -5.13
C GLU A 295 31.86 -12.63 -6.17
N ASP A 296 31.40 -11.42 -6.46
CA ASP A 296 32.07 -10.49 -7.36
C ASP A 296 33.44 -10.05 -6.83
N LYS A 297 33.55 -9.67 -5.54
CA LYS A 297 34.84 -9.37 -4.89
C LYS A 297 35.83 -10.54 -4.98
N ARG A 298 35.37 -11.77 -4.71
CA ARG A 298 36.19 -12.99 -4.82
C ARG A 298 36.67 -13.21 -6.26
N TYR A 299 35.78 -13.04 -7.23
CA TYR A 299 36.13 -13.15 -8.64
C TYR A 299 37.18 -12.10 -9.03
N ARG A 300 37.01 -10.83 -8.64
CA ARG A 300 37.99 -9.75 -8.90
C ARG A 300 39.36 -10.08 -8.31
N ALA A 301 39.43 -10.56 -7.07
CA ALA A 301 40.70 -10.93 -6.43
C ALA A 301 41.41 -12.10 -7.16
N MET A 302 40.66 -13.16 -7.49
CA MET A 302 41.18 -14.31 -8.23
C MET A 302 41.66 -13.92 -9.64
N ALA A 303 40.89 -13.09 -10.34
CA ALA A 303 41.27 -12.57 -11.65
C ALA A 303 42.53 -11.69 -11.56
N GLY A 304 42.61 -10.83 -10.54
CA GLY A 304 43.79 -10.00 -10.25
C GLY A 304 45.06 -10.84 -9.99
N GLN A 305 44.96 -11.89 -9.16
CA GLN A 305 46.09 -12.80 -8.90
C GLN A 305 46.56 -13.52 -10.17
N ARG A 306 45.62 -14.02 -10.98
CA ARG A 306 45.96 -14.66 -12.27
C ARG A 306 46.65 -13.69 -13.22
N LEU A 307 46.19 -12.44 -13.27
CA LEU A 307 46.81 -11.41 -14.08
C LEU A 307 48.24 -11.11 -13.59
N GLN A 308 48.44 -10.97 -12.28
CA GLN A 308 49.76 -10.72 -11.70
C GLN A 308 50.74 -11.87 -11.99
N GLN A 309 50.30 -13.12 -11.87
CA GLN A 309 51.12 -14.29 -12.22
C GLN A 309 51.53 -14.28 -13.70
N ALA A 310 50.60 -13.95 -14.61
CA ALA A 310 50.90 -13.84 -16.03
C ALA A 310 51.89 -12.70 -16.32
N LEU A 311 51.75 -11.55 -15.67
CA LEU A 311 52.67 -10.42 -15.80
C LEU A 311 54.08 -10.77 -15.27
N ASN A 312 54.17 -11.44 -14.12
CA ASN A 312 55.46 -11.88 -13.55
C ASN A 312 56.17 -12.89 -14.46
N LEU A 313 55.42 -13.81 -15.10
CA LEU A 313 55.99 -14.73 -16.09
C LEU A 313 56.60 -13.97 -17.28
N VAL A 314 55.93 -12.93 -17.78
CA VAL A 314 56.45 -12.07 -18.86
C VAL A 314 57.64 -11.22 -18.39
N GLY A 315 57.59 -10.69 -17.16
CA GLY A 315 58.68 -9.94 -16.55
C GLY A 315 59.95 -10.76 -16.31
N ASN A 316 59.81 -12.06 -16.00
CA ASN A 316 60.94 -12.98 -15.88
C ASN A 316 61.64 -13.29 -17.23
N PHE A 317 60.99 -13.02 -18.37
CA PHE A 317 61.68 -13.06 -19.67
C PHE A 317 62.47 -11.77 -19.95
N ALA A 318 62.24 -10.69 -19.19
CA ALA A 318 62.85 -9.38 -19.43
C ALA A 318 64.11 -9.09 -18.58
N ILE A 319 64.55 -10.02 -17.72
CA ILE A 319 65.77 -9.85 -16.93
C ILE A 319 66.75 -11.01 -17.21
N ALA A 320 67.46 -10.88 -18.31
CA ALA A 320 68.86 -11.29 -18.38
C ALA A 320 69.68 -10.04 -18.70
N PRO A 321 70.35 -9.42 -17.70
CA PRO A 321 71.42 -8.48 -17.97
C PRO A 321 72.74 -9.23 -17.87
N GLU A 322 73.48 -9.22 -18.98
CA GLU A 322 74.92 -9.37 -18.98
C GLU A 322 75.54 -8.40 -17.96
N SER A 323 76.59 -8.89 -17.32
CA SER A 323 77.47 -8.19 -16.38
C SER A 323 78.17 -6.98 -17.03
N GLU A 324 78.21 -5.83 -16.34
CA GLU A 324 79.45 -5.30 -15.71
C GLU A 324 79.26 -3.90 -15.09
N ASN A 325 79.64 -3.80 -13.81
CA ASN A 325 80.25 -2.70 -13.06
C ASN A 325 80.21 -1.24 -13.59
N MET A 326 79.70 -0.30 -12.77
CA MET A 326 80.54 0.61 -11.97
C MET A 326 79.68 1.49 -11.04
N ALA A 327 80.08 1.56 -9.77
CA ALA A 327 79.53 2.44 -8.75
C ALA A 327 79.87 3.92 -9.02
N LEU A 328 79.02 4.85 -8.56
CA LEU A 328 79.42 6.07 -7.86
C LEU A 328 78.21 6.79 -7.25
N SER A 329 78.36 7.09 -5.95
CA SER A 329 77.48 7.87 -5.08
C SER A 329 77.25 9.31 -5.56
N GLY A 330 76.13 9.91 -5.15
CA GLY A 330 75.94 11.37 -5.24
C GLY A 330 74.65 11.87 -4.58
N MET A 331 74.81 12.54 -3.44
CA MET A 331 73.80 13.23 -2.63
C MET A 331 73.19 14.48 -3.29
N GLY A 332 72.00 14.89 -2.82
CA GLY A 332 71.49 16.28 -2.80
C GLY A 332 70.05 16.39 -3.32
N ARG A 333 69.04 16.62 -2.46
CA ARG A 333 68.53 17.94 -1.96
C ARG A 333 67.98 18.82 -3.10
N ASP A 334 66.83 19.46 -3.07
CA ASP A 334 65.70 19.73 -2.16
C ASP A 334 64.47 19.85 -3.12
N ASP A 335 63.18 19.92 -2.78
CA ASP A 335 62.53 20.83 -1.84
C ASP A 335 60.99 20.67 -1.95
N VAL A 336 60.28 21.09 -0.89
CA VAL A 336 58.88 21.59 -0.86
C VAL A 336 57.70 20.58 -0.67
N TYR A 337 57.30 20.44 0.60
CA TYR A 337 55.91 20.23 1.11
C TYR A 337 55.02 21.48 0.80
N PRO A 338 53.66 21.54 0.93
CA PRO A 338 52.78 20.77 1.85
C PRO A 338 51.30 20.49 1.40
N VAL A 339 50.63 19.64 2.18
CA VAL A 339 49.23 19.70 2.70
C VAL A 339 48.07 20.16 1.77
N SER A 340 47.04 19.30 1.64
CA SER A 340 45.66 19.59 2.10
C SER A 340 44.75 18.38 1.88
N ASP A 341 44.54 17.60 2.95
CA ASP A 341 43.29 16.88 3.16
C ASP A 341 42.35 17.85 3.90
N ASP A 342 41.42 18.44 3.16
CA ASP A 342 40.21 19.05 3.70
C ASP A 342 39.10 18.75 2.68
N ASP A 343 38.22 17.83 3.04
CA ASP A 343 36.81 18.21 3.09
C ASP A 343 36.15 17.40 4.19
N SER A 344 35.72 18.20 5.16
CA SER A 344 35.16 17.88 6.44
C SER A 344 33.64 17.72 6.33
N ASN A 345 33.12 16.80 7.15
CA ASN A 345 31.81 16.79 7.83
C ASN A 345 30.51 17.07 7.03
N LEU A 346 29.46 16.30 7.34
CA LEU A 346 28.35 16.79 8.17
C LEU A 346 27.34 15.66 8.39
N ASP A 347 27.47 15.02 9.55
CA ASP A 347 26.43 14.22 10.17
C ASP A 347 25.48 15.21 10.87
N HIS A 348 24.31 15.45 10.28
CA HIS A 348 23.24 16.17 10.95
C HIS A 348 22.23 15.16 11.48
N ALA A 349 22.30 14.93 12.78
CA ALA A 349 21.21 14.36 13.57
C ALA A 349 20.04 15.37 13.58
N GLU A 350 18.89 14.96 13.05
CA GLU A 350 17.64 15.70 13.23
C GLU A 350 17.09 15.42 14.64
N GLN A 351 17.20 16.42 15.51
CA GLN A 351 16.37 16.57 16.70
C GLN A 351 15.02 17.15 16.25
N PHE A 352 13.95 16.40 16.49
CA PHE A 352 12.59 16.92 16.41
C PHE A 352 12.26 17.65 17.72
N GLU A 353 12.04 18.96 17.63
CA GLU A 353 11.49 19.80 18.70
C GLU A 353 9.96 19.73 18.72
N ASP A 354 9.44 19.59 19.94
CA ASP A 354 8.04 19.76 20.34
C ASP A 354 7.44 21.07 19.81
N CYS A 355 6.29 20.99 19.14
CA CYS A 355 5.39 22.13 19.01
C CYS A 355 4.25 21.98 20.01
N SER A 356 4.28 22.83 21.03
CA SER A 356 3.16 23.13 21.91
C SER A 356 2.18 24.03 21.16
N GLU A 357 0.94 23.58 20.95
CA GLU A 357 -0.17 24.46 20.58
C GLU A 357 -0.73 25.17 21.82
N SER A 358 -0.96 26.48 21.68
CA SER A 358 -1.85 27.29 22.50
C SER A 358 -2.99 27.80 21.65
#